data_AF-A0A524HKI3-F1
#
_entry.id   AF-A0A524HKI3-F1
#
_cell.length_a   1.000
_cell.length_b   1.000
_cell.length_c   1.000
_cell.angle_alpha   90.00
_cell.angle_beta   90.00
_cell.angle_gamma   90.00
#
_symmetry.space_group_name_H-M   'P 1'
#
loop_
_entity.id
_entity.type
_entity.pdbx_description
1 polymer ?
#
loop_
_entity_poly.entity_id
_entity_poly.type
_entity_poly.pdbx_seq_one_letter_code
_entity_poly.pdbx_strand_id
1 'polypeptide(L)'
;MQEQNNNVIIYTDGGSRGNPGPAAAGFTITDTKGNLLCARGIFIGRATNNEAEYTAIVKGLEAAKECGAKSVTVLSDSELMVRQLNGEYKVKSDLLRPLFLQASDLLDSFKSRKVSHITRDKNKQADKLVNDALDRKKDVEASPKVKNKPSGAASRPIRLGVLISGGGTTMINISEHIKQGKLNAEISIVISSRSETAGVDRAKEAGLTVEVIRKKDYPDIMDFSKKIEEALAGSNVDLVIQAGWLCLWNIPAIYENRVMNIHPALLPSFGGQGMWGHHVHEAAIKTGVKITGCTVHFCTNEYDKGPIIIQRCCPVKEYDTPDTLGARVFEQECIAYPEAINLFAQGRITVEGSRTRIK
;
A
#
# COMPACT_ATOMS: atom_id res chain seq x y z
N MET A 1 18.68 -20.95 6.24
CA MET A 1 18.13 -19.60 6.55
C MET A 1 17.05 -19.70 7.63
N GLN A 2 17.39 -20.15 8.85
CA GLN A 2 16.38 -20.59 9.83
C GLN A 2 16.45 -19.83 11.18
N GLU A 3 17.08 -18.65 11.23
CA GLU A 3 17.39 -17.98 12.50
C GLU A 3 16.60 -16.69 12.82
N GLN A 4 15.79 -16.13 11.92
CA GLN A 4 15.32 -14.74 12.10
C GLN A 4 14.01 -14.53 12.90
N ASN A 5 13.22 -15.57 13.23
CA ASN A 5 11.91 -15.40 13.90
C ASN A 5 11.84 -15.91 15.35
N ASN A 6 12.97 -16.12 16.04
CA ASN A 6 12.90 -16.70 17.40
C ASN A 6 12.15 -15.81 18.40
N ASN A 7 12.22 -14.48 18.29
CA ASN A 7 11.64 -13.54 19.26
C ASN A 7 10.75 -12.51 18.56
N VAL A 8 9.51 -12.35 19.03
CA VAL A 8 8.54 -11.39 18.48
C VAL A 8 7.91 -10.51 19.57
N ILE A 9 7.44 -9.34 19.18
CA ILE A 9 6.71 -8.40 20.03
C ILE A 9 5.29 -8.29 19.50
N ILE A 10 4.30 -8.51 20.37
CA ILE A 10 2.87 -8.49 20.06
C ILE A 10 2.26 -7.27 20.73
N TYR A 11 1.60 -6.40 19.98
CA TYR A 11 0.78 -5.32 20.51
C TYR A 11 -0.69 -5.73 20.41
N THR A 12 -1.47 -5.54 21.46
CA THR A 12 -2.87 -5.99 21.51
C THR A 12 -3.79 -4.90 22.03
N ASP A 13 -4.98 -4.79 21.47
CA ASP A 13 -6.05 -3.90 21.93
C ASP A 13 -7.43 -4.54 21.70
N GLY A 14 -8.43 -4.13 22.47
CA GLY A 14 -9.80 -4.61 22.36
C GLY A 14 -10.83 -3.51 22.66
N GLY A 15 -11.89 -3.46 21.86
CA GLY A 15 -12.91 -2.42 22.01
C GLY A 15 -14.33 -2.89 21.75
N SER A 16 -15.29 -2.32 22.48
CA SER A 16 -16.73 -2.55 22.36
C SER A 16 -17.50 -1.23 22.30
N ARG A 17 -18.40 -1.09 21.32
CA ARG A 17 -19.31 0.05 21.17
C ARG A 17 -20.58 -0.17 21.99
N GLY A 18 -20.58 0.36 23.21
CA GLY A 18 -21.68 0.23 24.18
C GLY A 18 -21.57 -1.09 24.96
N ASN A 19 -20.69 -1.12 25.96
CA ASN A 19 -20.22 -2.31 26.68
C ASN A 19 -21.30 -2.99 27.57
N PRO A 20 -21.89 -4.16 27.21
CA PRO A 20 -21.57 -5.04 26.08
C PRO A 20 -22.33 -4.73 24.77
N GLY A 21 -21.58 -4.62 23.68
CA GLY A 21 -22.03 -4.17 22.36
C GLY A 21 -21.16 -4.73 21.25
N PRO A 22 -21.32 -4.26 19.99
CA PRO A 22 -20.44 -4.66 18.89
C PRO A 22 -18.97 -4.46 19.27
N ALA A 23 -18.19 -5.52 19.19
CA ALA A 23 -16.84 -5.59 19.71
C ALA A 23 -15.85 -6.13 18.66
N ALA A 24 -14.59 -5.72 18.78
CA ALA A 24 -13.50 -6.21 17.97
C ALA A 24 -12.21 -6.33 18.79
N ALA A 25 -11.35 -7.24 18.35
CA ALA A 25 -10.04 -7.51 18.91
C ALA A 25 -8.96 -7.16 17.87
N GLY A 26 -7.91 -6.45 18.25
CA GLY A 26 -6.84 -6.02 17.35
C GLY A 26 -5.48 -6.43 17.86
N PHE A 27 -4.61 -6.90 16.96
CA PHE A 27 -3.22 -7.14 17.31
C PHE A 27 -2.25 -6.86 16.16
N THR A 28 -1.00 -6.55 16.51
CA THR A 28 0.13 -6.49 15.59
C THR A 28 1.28 -7.33 16.13
N ILE A 29 2.03 -7.99 15.26
CA ILE A 29 3.21 -8.79 15.59
C ILE A 29 4.38 -8.18 14.83
N THR A 30 5.46 -7.89 15.54
CA THR A 30 6.71 -7.37 14.98
C THR A 30 7.88 -8.26 15.37
N ASP A 31 8.94 -8.28 14.56
CA ASP A 31 10.23 -8.79 15.02
C ASP A 31 10.90 -7.81 16.00
N THR A 32 12.02 -8.21 16.60
CA THR A 32 12.78 -7.35 17.54
C THR A 32 13.37 -6.10 16.90
N LYS A 33 13.38 -5.99 15.57
CA LYS A 33 13.82 -4.81 14.82
C LYS A 33 12.65 -3.88 14.47
N GLY A 34 11.43 -4.21 14.89
CA GLY A 34 10.21 -3.46 14.62
C GLY A 34 9.60 -3.71 13.25
N ASN A 35 10.06 -4.73 12.50
CA ASN A 35 9.43 -5.10 11.23
C ASN A 35 8.10 -5.79 11.50
N LEU A 36 7.01 -5.29 10.89
CA LEU A 36 5.68 -5.89 11.02
C LEU A 36 5.64 -7.26 10.32
N LEU A 37 5.30 -8.30 11.08
CA LEU A 37 5.14 -9.68 10.62
C LEU A 37 3.68 -9.99 10.32
N CYS A 38 2.76 -9.52 11.16
CA CYS A 38 1.32 -9.76 11.05
C CYS A 38 0.55 -8.62 11.72
N ALA A 39 -0.62 -8.26 11.21
CA ALA A 39 -1.53 -7.34 11.87
C ALA A 39 -2.98 -7.62 11.47
N ARG A 40 -3.85 -7.81 12.45
CA ARG A 40 -5.25 -8.17 12.25
C ARG A 40 -6.16 -7.44 13.24
N GLY A 41 -7.31 -6.99 12.75
CA GLY A 41 -8.47 -6.63 13.54
C GLY A 41 -9.57 -7.65 13.26
N ILE A 42 -10.18 -8.22 14.29
CA ILE A 42 -11.13 -9.32 14.21
C ILE A 42 -12.44 -8.83 14.79
N PHE A 43 -13.52 -8.88 14.02
CA PHE A 43 -14.84 -8.52 14.50
C PHE A 43 -15.46 -9.71 15.23
N ILE A 44 -15.71 -9.56 16.53
CA ILE A 44 -16.10 -10.69 17.41
C ILE A 44 -17.59 -10.69 17.77
N GLY A 45 -18.40 -9.88 17.08
CA GLY A 45 -19.84 -9.78 17.35
C GLY A 45 -20.11 -8.95 18.59
N ARG A 46 -20.96 -9.44 19.52
CA ARG A 46 -21.32 -8.71 20.74
C ARG A 46 -20.51 -9.22 21.92
N ALA A 47 -19.67 -8.38 22.51
CA ALA A 47 -18.86 -8.71 23.68
C ALA A 47 -18.59 -7.48 24.56
N THR A 48 -18.06 -7.68 25.76
CA THR A 48 -17.55 -6.61 26.61
C THR A 48 -16.15 -6.14 26.17
N ASN A 49 -15.72 -4.97 26.63
CA ASN A 49 -14.34 -4.50 26.40
C ASN A 49 -13.30 -5.53 26.88
N ASN A 50 -13.46 -6.07 28.09
CA ASN A 50 -12.48 -7.02 28.63
C ASN A 50 -12.44 -8.34 27.86
N GLU A 51 -13.59 -8.82 27.35
CA GLU A 51 -13.62 -10.00 26.48
C GLU A 51 -12.90 -9.72 25.16
N ALA A 52 -13.05 -8.51 24.60
CA ALA A 52 -12.34 -8.11 23.39
C ALA A 52 -10.82 -8.05 23.59
N GLU A 53 -10.36 -7.48 24.71
CA GLU A 53 -8.94 -7.41 25.10
C GLU A 53 -8.31 -8.80 25.25
N TYR A 54 -8.99 -9.68 25.99
CA TYR A 54 -8.56 -11.06 26.16
C TYR A 54 -8.60 -11.85 24.84
N THR A 55 -9.55 -11.57 23.98
CA THR A 55 -9.59 -12.17 22.64
C THR A 55 -8.42 -11.70 21.78
N ALA A 56 -8.03 -10.43 21.89
CA ALA A 56 -6.90 -9.85 21.15
C ALA A 56 -5.57 -10.54 21.51
N ILE A 57 -5.32 -10.78 22.79
CA ILE A 57 -4.11 -11.49 23.22
C ILE A 57 -4.10 -12.96 22.79
N VAL A 58 -5.23 -13.67 22.93
CA VAL A 58 -5.34 -15.06 22.46
C VAL A 58 -5.02 -15.13 20.96
N LYS A 59 -5.65 -14.29 20.15
CA LYS A 59 -5.47 -14.28 18.69
C LYS A 59 -4.05 -13.86 18.30
N GLY A 60 -3.46 -12.90 19.00
CA GLY A 60 -2.07 -12.50 18.79
C GLY A 60 -1.08 -13.61 19.10
N LEU A 61 -1.28 -14.37 20.19
CA LEU A 61 -0.43 -15.49 20.57
C LEU A 61 -0.57 -16.69 19.62
N GLU A 62 -1.79 -17.02 19.20
CA GLU A 62 -2.05 -18.03 18.16
C GLU A 62 -1.27 -17.69 16.88
N ALA A 63 -1.40 -16.44 16.40
CA ALA A 63 -0.68 -15.98 15.21
C ALA A 63 0.85 -15.96 15.40
N ALA A 64 1.36 -15.64 16.59
CA ALA A 64 2.79 -15.70 16.88
C ALA A 64 3.33 -17.14 16.82
N LYS A 65 2.54 -18.11 17.28
CA LYS A 65 2.87 -19.54 17.19
C LYS A 65 2.88 -20.02 15.74
N GLU A 66 1.92 -19.59 14.93
CA GLU A 66 1.88 -19.85 13.48
C GLU A 66 3.10 -19.26 12.75
N CYS A 67 3.63 -18.13 13.23
CA CYS A 67 4.87 -17.52 12.71
C CYS A 67 6.16 -18.25 13.14
N GLY A 68 6.05 -19.30 13.96
CA GLY A 68 7.19 -20.07 14.46
C GLY A 68 7.98 -19.37 15.57
N ALA A 69 7.38 -18.40 16.26
CA ALA A 69 8.05 -17.69 17.35
C ALA A 69 8.37 -18.65 18.52
N LYS A 70 9.56 -18.52 19.09
CA LYS A 70 9.97 -19.26 20.30
C LYS A 70 9.86 -18.42 21.56
N SER A 71 9.84 -17.10 21.44
CA SER A 71 9.73 -16.17 22.55
C SER A 71 8.87 -14.97 22.17
N VAL A 72 8.05 -14.52 23.13
CA VAL A 72 7.06 -13.46 22.90
C VAL A 72 7.16 -12.38 23.97
N THR A 73 7.03 -11.12 23.56
CA THR A 73 6.72 -10.00 24.45
C THR A 73 5.38 -9.42 24.05
N VAL A 74 4.39 -9.49 24.94
CA VAL A 74 3.06 -8.89 24.74
C VAL A 74 3.00 -7.53 25.39
N LEU A 75 2.54 -6.53 24.64
CA LEU A 75 2.36 -5.15 25.04
C LEU A 75 0.88 -4.77 24.88
N SER A 76 0.25 -4.32 25.96
CA SER A 76 -1.16 -3.91 25.99
C SER A 76 -1.34 -2.67 26.87
N ASP A 77 -2.30 -1.83 26.56
CA ASP A 77 -2.74 -0.71 27.40
C ASP A 77 -3.85 -1.08 28.39
N SER A 78 -4.29 -2.34 28.42
CA SER A 78 -5.18 -2.87 29.45
C SER A 78 -4.38 -3.32 30.68
N GLU A 79 -4.14 -2.39 31.61
CA GLU A 79 -3.39 -2.68 32.84
C GLU A 79 -4.00 -3.81 33.67
N LEU A 80 -5.34 -3.91 33.71
CA LEU A 80 -6.04 -4.99 34.41
C LEU A 80 -5.67 -6.37 33.83
N MET A 81 -5.73 -6.52 32.51
CA MET A 81 -5.40 -7.78 31.83
C MET A 81 -3.94 -8.15 32.03
N VAL A 82 -3.02 -7.17 31.93
CA VAL A 82 -1.59 -7.37 32.15
C VAL A 82 -1.32 -7.88 33.57
N ARG A 83 -1.89 -7.23 34.60
CA ARG A 83 -1.73 -7.66 36.01
C ARG A 83 -2.32 -9.04 36.26
N GLN A 84 -3.41 -9.39 35.59
CA GLN A 84 -4.00 -10.74 35.71
C GLN A 84 -3.09 -11.82 35.11
N LEU A 85 -2.53 -11.60 33.91
CA LEU A 85 -1.65 -12.56 33.23
C LEU A 85 -0.27 -12.70 33.88
N ASN A 86 0.18 -11.67 34.59
CA ASN A 86 1.37 -11.73 35.44
C ASN A 86 1.11 -12.38 36.82
N GLY A 87 -0.14 -12.79 37.10
CA GLY A 87 -0.52 -13.46 38.35
C GLY A 87 -0.66 -12.50 39.54
N GLU A 88 -0.60 -11.18 39.31
CA GLU A 88 -0.77 -10.18 40.36
C GLU A 88 -2.24 -10.12 40.79
N TYR A 89 -3.18 -10.21 39.84
CA TYR A 89 -4.63 -10.14 40.07
C TYR A 89 -5.36 -11.42 39.66
N LYS A 90 -6.42 -11.78 40.40
CA LYS A 90 -7.27 -12.93 40.08
C LYS A 90 -8.35 -12.57 39.05
N VAL A 91 -8.60 -13.47 38.09
CA VAL A 91 -9.75 -13.38 37.18
C VAL A 91 -11.00 -13.94 37.86
N LYS A 92 -11.88 -13.03 38.32
CA LYS A 92 -13.13 -13.40 38.99
C LYS A 92 -14.29 -13.68 38.04
N SER A 93 -14.28 -13.09 36.84
CA SER A 93 -15.35 -13.25 35.84
C SER A 93 -15.34 -14.65 35.25
N ASP A 94 -16.48 -15.34 35.29
CA ASP A 94 -16.65 -16.65 34.66
C ASP A 94 -16.60 -16.58 33.14
N LEU A 95 -16.96 -15.43 32.54
CA LEU A 95 -16.86 -15.20 31.09
C LEU A 95 -15.41 -14.99 30.63
N LEU A 96 -14.58 -14.35 31.46
CA LEU A 96 -13.17 -14.10 31.14
C LEU A 96 -12.27 -15.30 31.47
N ARG A 97 -12.68 -16.16 32.40
CA ARG A 97 -11.86 -17.29 32.85
C ARG A 97 -11.42 -18.22 31.70
N PRO A 98 -12.29 -18.60 30.74
CA PRO A 98 -11.87 -19.40 29.58
C PRO A 98 -10.79 -18.71 28.73
N LEU A 99 -10.97 -17.43 28.40
CA LEU A 99 -9.99 -16.68 27.60
C LEU A 99 -8.68 -16.47 28.35
N PHE A 100 -8.74 -16.25 29.67
CA PHE A 100 -7.56 -16.15 30.52
C PHE A 100 -6.76 -17.46 30.55
N LEU A 101 -7.44 -18.60 30.70
CA LEU A 101 -6.79 -19.91 30.66
C LEU A 101 -6.16 -20.16 29.30
N GLN A 102 -6.87 -19.89 28.21
CA GLN A 102 -6.35 -20.03 26.85
C GLN A 102 -5.11 -19.14 26.62
N ALA A 103 -5.16 -17.88 27.04
CA ALA A 103 -4.02 -16.97 26.94
C ALA A 103 -2.82 -17.45 27.79
N SER A 104 -3.08 -17.97 28.99
CA SER A 104 -2.04 -18.50 29.88
C SER A 104 -1.38 -19.76 29.29
N ASP A 105 -2.18 -20.71 28.79
CA ASP A 105 -1.68 -21.93 28.14
C ASP A 105 -0.85 -21.62 26.88
N LEU A 106 -1.31 -20.66 26.07
CA LEU A 106 -0.56 -20.19 24.90
C LEU A 106 0.76 -19.55 25.30
N LEU A 107 0.74 -18.67 26.31
CA LEU A 107 1.94 -18.03 26.86
C LEU A 107 2.96 -19.05 27.36
N ASP A 108 2.52 -20.08 28.08
CA ASP A 108 3.37 -21.15 28.62
C ASP A 108 3.94 -22.08 27.54
N SER A 109 3.38 -22.06 26.33
CA SER A 109 3.91 -22.82 25.20
C SER A 109 5.16 -22.20 24.56
N PHE A 110 5.50 -20.93 24.88
CA PHE A 110 6.71 -20.26 24.40
C PHE A 110 7.89 -20.48 25.36
N LYS A 111 9.12 -20.58 24.82
CA LYS A 111 10.34 -20.74 25.62
C LYS A 111 10.61 -19.56 26.56
N SER A 112 10.17 -18.37 26.18
CA SER A 112 10.25 -17.17 26.99
C SER A 112 9.05 -16.29 26.71
N ARG A 113 8.47 -15.72 27.78
CA ARG A 113 7.30 -14.86 27.72
C ARG A 113 7.48 -13.64 28.59
N LYS A 114 6.95 -12.50 28.13
CA LYS A 114 6.81 -11.27 28.91
C LYS A 114 5.49 -10.62 28.55
N VAL A 115 4.73 -10.16 29.55
CA VAL A 115 3.53 -9.34 29.35
C VAL A 115 3.75 -8.02 30.07
N SER A 116 3.54 -6.91 29.39
CA SER A 116 3.83 -5.58 29.94
C SER A 116 2.80 -4.55 29.52
N HIS A 117 2.49 -3.65 30.45
CA HIS A 117 1.61 -2.54 30.20
C HIS A 117 2.34 -1.44 29.42
N ILE A 118 1.67 -0.86 28.43
CA ILE A 118 2.11 0.31 27.69
C ILE A 118 1.03 1.38 27.73
N THR A 119 1.41 2.64 27.49
CA THR A 119 0.44 3.72 27.39
C THR A 119 -0.27 3.68 26.03
N ARG A 120 -1.52 4.15 25.99
CA ARG A 120 -2.37 4.12 24.79
C ARG A 120 -1.76 4.81 23.56
N ASP A 121 -0.96 5.86 23.75
CA ASP A 121 -0.22 6.53 22.68
C ASP A 121 0.80 5.63 21.96
N LYS A 122 1.26 4.57 22.64
CA LYS A 122 2.16 3.54 22.11
C LYS A 122 1.42 2.36 21.49
N ASN A 123 0.08 2.28 21.60
CA ASN A 123 -0.75 1.18 21.09
C ASN A 123 -1.63 1.56 19.90
N LYS A 124 -1.38 2.71 19.26
CA LYS A 124 -2.23 3.29 18.20
C LYS A 124 -2.55 2.36 17.03
N GLN A 125 -1.65 1.45 16.68
CA GLN A 125 -1.85 0.57 15.53
C GLN A 125 -2.85 -0.55 15.84
N ALA A 126 -2.82 -1.12 17.05
CA ALA A 126 -3.80 -2.11 17.48
C ALA A 126 -5.19 -1.44 17.66
N ASP A 127 -5.24 -0.26 18.27
CA ASP A 127 -6.47 0.56 18.40
C ASP A 127 -7.10 0.91 17.04
N LYS A 128 -6.28 1.26 16.05
CA LYS A 128 -6.77 1.46 14.69
C LYS A 128 -7.42 0.21 14.11
N LEU A 129 -6.82 -0.97 14.29
CA LEU A 129 -7.35 -2.24 13.78
C LEU A 129 -8.69 -2.60 14.42
N VAL A 130 -8.84 -2.37 15.72
CA VAL A 130 -10.11 -2.54 16.44
C VAL A 130 -11.19 -1.66 15.82
N ASN A 131 -10.90 -0.36 15.63
CA ASN A 131 -11.85 0.59 15.06
C ASN A 131 -12.22 0.24 13.61
N ASP A 132 -11.23 -0.10 12.78
CA ASP A 132 -11.45 -0.50 11.38
C ASP A 132 -12.34 -1.77 11.30
N ALA A 133 -12.14 -2.74 12.18
CA ALA A 133 -12.96 -3.96 12.25
C ALA A 133 -14.39 -3.67 12.72
N LEU A 134 -14.57 -2.79 13.71
CA LEU A 134 -15.87 -2.34 14.21
C LEU A 134 -16.67 -1.59 13.17
N ASP A 135 -16.04 -0.66 12.45
CA ASP A 135 -16.68 0.14 11.41
C ASP A 135 -17.15 -0.72 10.24
N ARG A 136 -16.34 -1.70 9.85
CA ARG A 136 -16.65 -2.59 8.72
C ARG A 136 -17.50 -3.79 9.11
N LYS A 137 -17.65 -4.07 10.42
CA LYS A 137 -18.30 -5.27 10.99
C LYS A 137 -17.77 -6.58 10.39
N LYS A 138 -16.48 -6.62 10.10
CA LYS A 138 -15.77 -7.78 9.54
C LYS A 138 -14.31 -7.71 9.89
N ASP A 139 -13.63 -8.84 9.77
CA ASP A 139 -12.19 -8.91 9.96
C ASP A 139 -11.45 -8.02 8.95
N VAL A 140 -10.40 -7.38 9.45
CA VAL A 140 -9.48 -6.56 8.68
C VAL A 140 -8.08 -7.10 8.90
N GLU A 141 -7.35 -7.29 7.81
CA GLU A 141 -5.93 -7.57 7.89
C GLU A 141 -5.17 -6.33 7.44
N ALA A 142 -4.32 -5.80 8.31
CA ALA A 142 -3.27 -4.90 7.84
C ALA A 142 -2.15 -5.81 7.32
N SER A 143 -2.09 -5.97 6.00
CA SER A 143 -0.97 -6.68 5.38
C SER A 143 0.34 -6.01 5.81
N PRO A 144 1.37 -6.77 6.20
CA PRO A 144 2.69 -6.20 6.43
C PRO A 144 3.13 -5.46 5.16
N LYS A 145 3.40 -4.16 5.29
CA LYS A 145 4.34 -3.52 4.36
C LYS A 145 5.65 -4.28 4.55
N VAL A 146 5.96 -5.19 3.62
CA VAL A 146 7.29 -5.59 3.11
C VAL A 146 7.16 -6.95 2.43
N LYS A 147 7.61 -7.06 1.17
CA LYS A 147 8.18 -8.32 0.67
C LYS A 147 9.68 -8.12 0.45
N ASN A 148 10.46 -8.44 1.47
CA ASN A 148 11.75 -9.08 1.24
C ASN A 148 11.42 -10.52 0.84
N LYS A 149 11.49 -10.83 -0.45
CA LYS A 149 11.48 -12.23 -0.90
C LYS A 149 12.93 -12.72 -0.88
N PRO A 150 13.24 -13.92 -0.35
CA PRO A 150 14.52 -14.56 -0.64
C PRO A 150 14.59 -14.84 -2.15
N SER A 151 15.74 -14.53 -2.75
CA SER A 151 16.09 -14.86 -4.13
C SER A 151 15.99 -16.37 -4.37
N GLY A 152 15.24 -16.80 -5.40
CA GLY A 152 15.36 -18.18 -5.92
C GLY A 152 14.14 -18.78 -6.63
N ALA A 153 12.92 -18.28 -6.40
CA ALA A 153 11.72 -18.77 -7.11
C ALA A 153 11.02 -17.61 -7.83
N ALA A 154 10.81 -17.75 -9.15
CA ALA A 154 10.14 -16.76 -10.00
C ALA A 154 8.83 -16.32 -9.32
N SER A 155 8.76 -15.05 -8.90
CA SER A 155 7.50 -14.48 -8.43
C SER A 155 6.51 -14.45 -9.58
N ARG A 156 5.22 -14.70 -9.31
CA ARG A 156 4.18 -14.47 -10.31
C ARG A 156 4.31 -13.05 -10.88
N PRO A 157 4.06 -12.84 -12.18
CA PRO A 157 3.96 -11.50 -12.74
C PRO A 157 2.96 -10.65 -11.95
N ILE A 158 3.28 -9.39 -11.70
CA ILE A 158 2.31 -8.45 -11.11
C ILE A 158 1.31 -7.97 -12.18
N ARG A 159 0.06 -7.76 -11.79
CA ARG A 159 -1.01 -7.30 -12.68
C ARG A 159 -1.08 -5.79 -12.70
N LEU A 160 -0.87 -5.20 -13.87
CA LEU A 160 -0.92 -3.76 -14.10
C LEU A 160 -2.28 -3.33 -14.65
N GLY A 161 -2.89 -2.35 -14.00
CA GLY A 161 -4.00 -1.58 -14.56
C GLY A 161 -3.47 -0.28 -15.14
N VAL A 162 -3.48 -0.11 -16.45
CA VAL A 162 -2.90 1.06 -17.11
C VAL A 162 -3.98 2.09 -17.43
N LEU A 163 -3.81 3.32 -16.96
CA LEU A 163 -4.73 4.44 -17.18
C LEU A 163 -4.15 5.40 -18.22
N ILE A 164 -4.87 5.68 -19.30
CA ILE A 164 -4.44 6.55 -20.40
C ILE A 164 -5.49 7.62 -20.75
N SER A 165 -5.05 8.71 -21.38
CA SER A 165 -5.95 9.75 -21.92
C SER A 165 -5.53 10.29 -23.29
N GLY A 166 -4.50 9.70 -23.91
CA GLY A 166 -3.87 10.22 -25.12
C GLY A 166 -3.12 9.17 -25.91
N GLY A 167 -1.89 9.47 -26.33
CA GLY A 167 -1.14 8.64 -27.30
C GLY A 167 -0.73 7.25 -26.82
N GLY A 168 -0.63 6.99 -25.52
CA GLY A 168 -0.29 5.65 -24.99
C GLY A 168 1.15 5.18 -25.28
N THR A 169 2.08 6.09 -25.61
CA THR A 169 3.49 5.74 -25.86
C THR A 169 4.16 5.12 -24.62
N THR A 170 3.89 5.65 -23.43
CA THR A 170 4.35 5.09 -22.15
C THR A 170 3.84 3.66 -21.92
N MET A 171 2.56 3.40 -22.22
CA MET A 171 1.96 2.06 -22.12
C MET A 171 2.66 1.07 -23.06
N ILE A 172 2.92 1.47 -24.32
CA ILE A 172 3.64 0.63 -25.27
C ILE A 172 5.06 0.36 -24.81
N ASN A 173 5.78 1.34 -24.28
CA ASN A 173 7.11 1.11 -23.70
C ASN A 173 7.07 0.05 -22.58
N ILE A 174 6.07 0.12 -21.68
CA ILE A 174 5.89 -0.88 -20.61
C ILE A 174 5.56 -2.26 -21.20
N SER A 175 4.66 -2.34 -22.18
CA SER A 175 4.31 -3.59 -22.87
C SER A 175 5.52 -4.25 -23.52
N GLU A 176 6.38 -3.48 -24.17
CA GLU A 176 7.61 -3.99 -24.78
C GLU A 176 8.62 -4.50 -23.73
N HIS A 177 8.76 -3.83 -22.58
CA HIS A 177 9.58 -4.33 -21.48
C HIS A 177 9.06 -5.67 -20.93
N ILE A 178 7.74 -5.87 -20.87
CA ILE A 178 7.12 -7.13 -20.49
C ILE A 178 7.42 -8.22 -21.52
N LYS A 179 7.17 -7.95 -22.82
CA LYS A 179 7.43 -8.91 -23.90
C LYS A 179 8.90 -9.36 -23.97
N GLN A 180 9.82 -8.44 -23.67
CA GLN A 180 11.27 -8.72 -23.64
C GLN A 180 11.72 -9.43 -22.35
N GLY A 181 10.81 -9.73 -21.41
CA GLY A 181 11.16 -10.35 -20.12
C GLY A 181 11.93 -9.45 -19.16
N LYS A 182 12.04 -8.14 -19.46
CA LYS A 182 12.71 -7.14 -18.61
C LYS A 182 11.84 -6.66 -17.44
N LEU A 183 10.54 -6.91 -17.53
CA LEU A 183 9.57 -6.56 -16.51
C LEU A 183 8.68 -7.77 -16.21
N ASN A 184 8.75 -8.28 -14.98
CA ASN A 184 7.94 -9.43 -14.53
C ASN A 184 6.53 -8.96 -14.15
N ALA A 185 5.76 -8.55 -15.16
CA ALA A 185 4.41 -8.02 -15.02
C ALA A 185 3.53 -8.44 -16.21
N GLU A 186 2.22 -8.28 -16.08
CA GLU A 186 1.25 -8.38 -17.17
C GLU A 186 0.31 -7.16 -17.12
N ILE A 187 -0.11 -6.65 -18.28
CA ILE A 187 -1.13 -5.60 -18.33
C ILE A 187 -2.50 -6.29 -18.36
N SER A 188 -3.24 -6.24 -17.26
CA SER A 188 -4.53 -6.92 -17.13
C SER A 188 -5.69 -6.11 -17.71
N ILE A 189 -5.61 -4.79 -17.64
CA ILE A 189 -6.61 -3.88 -18.20
C ILE A 189 -5.97 -2.54 -18.56
N VAL A 190 -6.44 -1.95 -19.66
CA VAL A 190 -6.19 -0.57 -20.05
C VAL A 190 -7.49 0.21 -19.89
N ILE A 191 -7.49 1.27 -19.09
CA ILE A 191 -8.62 2.17 -18.91
C ILE A 191 -8.31 3.49 -19.62
N SER A 192 -9.15 3.88 -20.57
CA SER A 192 -9.03 5.17 -21.26
C SER A 192 -10.11 6.15 -20.82
N SER A 193 -9.72 7.40 -20.54
CA SER A 193 -10.67 8.48 -20.28
C SER A 193 -11.32 9.07 -21.54
N ARG A 194 -10.87 8.62 -22.72
CA ARG A 194 -11.32 9.10 -24.04
C ARG A 194 -11.54 7.92 -24.99
N SER A 195 -12.62 7.96 -25.77
CA SER A 195 -13.01 6.86 -26.66
C SER A 195 -12.12 6.73 -27.91
N GLU A 196 -11.67 7.85 -28.46
CA GLU A 196 -10.94 7.92 -29.74
C GLU A 196 -9.57 8.54 -29.49
N THR A 197 -8.59 7.70 -29.17
CA THR A 197 -7.19 8.12 -29.00
C THR A 197 -6.26 7.07 -29.56
N ALA A 198 -5.12 7.50 -30.10
CA ALA A 198 -4.09 6.59 -30.59
C ALA A 198 -3.65 5.56 -29.52
N GLY A 199 -3.75 5.88 -28.23
CA GLY A 199 -3.48 4.93 -27.16
C GLY A 199 -4.48 3.78 -27.07
N VAL A 200 -5.76 4.02 -27.35
CA VAL A 200 -6.79 2.96 -27.41
C VAL A 200 -6.52 2.02 -28.59
N ASP A 201 -6.20 2.58 -29.76
CA ASP A 201 -5.91 1.78 -30.96
C ASP A 201 -4.66 0.93 -30.75
N ARG A 202 -3.58 1.52 -30.24
CA ARG A 202 -2.34 0.82 -29.87
C ARG A 202 -2.56 -0.28 -28.83
N ALA A 203 -3.42 -0.07 -27.84
CA ALA A 203 -3.74 -1.09 -26.84
C ALA A 203 -4.45 -2.29 -27.48
N LYS A 204 -5.44 -2.04 -28.35
CA LYS A 204 -6.16 -3.09 -29.09
C LYS A 204 -5.24 -3.85 -30.04
N GLU A 205 -4.40 -3.15 -30.80
CA GLU A 205 -3.39 -3.74 -31.69
C GLU A 205 -2.39 -4.62 -30.94
N ALA A 206 -2.05 -4.24 -29.70
CA ALA A 206 -1.21 -5.04 -28.82
C ALA A 206 -1.95 -6.21 -28.14
N GLY A 207 -3.24 -6.42 -28.44
CA GLY A 207 -4.07 -7.49 -27.86
C GLY A 207 -4.48 -7.26 -26.40
N LEU A 208 -4.45 -6.01 -25.93
CA LEU A 208 -4.80 -5.67 -24.54
C LEU A 208 -6.30 -5.44 -24.39
N THR A 209 -6.85 -5.86 -23.25
CA THR A 209 -8.22 -5.52 -22.83
C THR A 209 -8.32 -4.02 -22.58
N VAL A 210 -9.24 -3.35 -23.27
CA VAL A 210 -9.48 -1.90 -23.13
C VAL A 210 -10.90 -1.64 -22.64
N GLU A 211 -11.04 -0.87 -21.57
CA GLU A 211 -12.30 -0.28 -21.12
C GLU A 211 -12.24 1.25 -21.27
N VAL A 212 -13.29 1.86 -21.83
CA VAL A 212 -13.39 3.31 -21.98
C VAL A 212 -14.31 3.83 -20.88
N ILE A 213 -13.76 4.60 -19.95
CA ILE A 213 -14.47 5.22 -18.83
C ILE A 213 -14.25 6.72 -18.92
N ARG A 214 -15.17 7.46 -19.54
CA ARG A 214 -14.99 8.91 -19.76
C ARG A 214 -15.58 9.69 -18.61
N LYS A 215 -14.84 10.67 -18.08
CA LYS A 215 -15.30 11.54 -16.97
C LYS A 215 -16.66 12.18 -17.25
N LYS A 216 -16.93 12.57 -18.49
CA LYS A 216 -18.18 13.23 -18.91
C LYS A 216 -19.43 12.34 -18.82
N ASP A 217 -19.26 11.01 -18.72
CA ASP A 217 -20.36 10.05 -18.67
C ASP A 217 -20.86 9.83 -17.22
N TYR A 218 -20.23 10.48 -16.23
CA TYR A 218 -20.55 10.34 -14.81
C TYR A 218 -20.94 11.70 -14.21
N PRO A 219 -21.89 11.73 -13.26
CA PRO A 219 -22.41 12.98 -12.69
C PRO A 219 -21.37 13.69 -11.81
N ASP A 220 -20.51 12.93 -11.14
CA ASP A 220 -19.47 13.46 -10.27
C ASP A 220 -18.19 12.61 -10.25
N ILE A 221 -17.19 13.09 -9.50
CA ILE A 221 -15.90 12.41 -9.36
C ILE A 221 -16.01 11.09 -8.59
N MET A 222 -16.96 10.94 -7.67
CA MET A 222 -17.11 9.74 -6.85
C MET A 222 -17.62 8.58 -7.70
N ASP A 223 -18.66 8.79 -8.50
CA ASP A 223 -19.17 7.78 -9.42
C ASP A 223 -18.15 7.42 -10.50
N PHE A 224 -17.45 8.42 -11.05
CA PHE A 224 -16.35 8.20 -11.99
C PHE A 224 -15.24 7.34 -11.38
N SER A 225 -14.84 7.63 -10.14
CA SER A 225 -13.77 6.92 -9.45
C SER A 225 -14.19 5.50 -9.06
N LYS A 226 -15.43 5.32 -8.63
CA LYS A 226 -16.01 4.01 -8.31
C LYS A 226 -16.00 3.10 -9.53
N LYS A 227 -16.36 3.61 -10.71
CA LYS A 227 -16.29 2.81 -11.94
C LYS A 227 -14.86 2.37 -12.27
N ILE A 228 -13.88 3.26 -12.10
CA ILE A 228 -12.46 2.91 -12.28
C ILE A 228 -12.06 1.82 -11.28
N GLU A 229 -12.44 1.96 -10.01
CA GLU A 229 -12.17 0.96 -8.97
C GLU A 229 -12.76 -0.42 -9.32
N GLU A 230 -14.01 -0.47 -9.76
CA GLU A 230 -14.69 -1.70 -10.18
C GLU A 230 -13.96 -2.40 -11.33
N ALA A 231 -13.53 -1.65 -12.35
CA ALA A 231 -12.78 -2.18 -13.49
C ALA A 231 -11.40 -2.73 -13.09
N LEU A 232 -10.68 -2.01 -12.23
CA LEU A 232 -9.39 -2.44 -11.69
C LEU A 232 -9.53 -3.69 -10.80
N ALA A 233 -10.54 -3.71 -9.93
CA ALA A 233 -10.82 -4.84 -9.03
C ALA A 233 -11.25 -6.08 -9.81
N GLY A 234 -12.14 -5.95 -10.80
CA GLY A 234 -12.55 -7.04 -11.68
C GLY A 234 -11.39 -7.67 -12.46
N SER A 235 -10.34 -6.87 -12.71
CA SER A 235 -9.12 -7.30 -13.40
C SER A 235 -8.00 -7.77 -12.44
N ASN A 236 -8.26 -7.82 -11.13
CA ASN A 236 -7.31 -8.21 -10.08
C ASN A 236 -5.98 -7.43 -10.16
N VAL A 237 -6.05 -6.11 -10.34
CA VAL A 237 -4.87 -5.25 -10.48
C VAL A 237 -4.06 -5.19 -9.18
N ASP A 238 -2.75 -5.44 -9.26
CA ASP A 238 -1.80 -5.29 -8.15
C ASP A 238 -1.25 -3.85 -8.06
N LEU A 239 -1.05 -3.20 -9.22
CA LEU A 239 -0.48 -1.86 -9.36
C LEU A 239 -1.14 -1.08 -10.49
N VAL A 240 -1.60 0.13 -10.21
CA VAL A 240 -2.17 1.05 -11.19
C VAL A 240 -1.07 1.95 -11.76
N ILE A 241 -1.03 2.09 -13.09
CA ILE A 241 -0.04 2.86 -13.84
C ILE A 241 -0.76 4.00 -14.56
N GLN A 242 -0.57 5.24 -14.12
CA GLN A 242 -1.01 6.41 -14.87
C GLN A 242 0.03 6.71 -15.95
N ALA A 243 -0.35 6.47 -17.21
CA ALA A 243 0.49 6.56 -18.40
C ALA A 243 -0.05 7.67 -19.33
N GLY A 244 0.05 8.92 -18.87
CA GLY A 244 -0.58 10.07 -19.52
C GLY A 244 -2.08 10.18 -19.19
N TRP A 245 -2.45 9.88 -17.94
CA TRP A 245 -3.80 10.04 -17.43
C TRP A 245 -4.06 11.50 -17.04
N LEU A 246 -5.11 12.11 -17.58
CA LEU A 246 -5.37 13.56 -17.45
C LEU A 246 -6.61 13.90 -16.60
N CYS A 247 -7.21 12.92 -15.92
CA CYS A 247 -8.40 13.13 -15.11
C CYS A 247 -8.09 12.96 -13.62
N LEU A 248 -8.59 13.87 -12.78
CA LEU A 248 -8.62 13.58 -11.35
C LEU A 248 -9.63 12.44 -11.10
N TRP A 249 -9.23 11.48 -10.29
CA TRP A 249 -10.09 10.46 -9.71
C TRP A 249 -9.67 10.30 -8.25
N ASN A 250 -10.61 9.93 -7.40
CA ASN A 250 -10.38 9.66 -5.99
C ASN A 250 -9.82 8.25 -5.86
N ILE A 251 -8.56 8.15 -5.46
CA ILE A 251 -7.87 6.88 -5.26
C ILE A 251 -8.40 6.25 -3.97
N PRO A 252 -9.07 5.08 -4.03
CA PRO A 252 -9.59 4.44 -2.83
C PRO A 252 -8.45 3.88 -1.98
N ALA A 253 -8.67 3.79 -0.67
CA ALA A 253 -7.64 3.38 0.30
C ALA A 253 -6.99 2.02 -0.02
N ILE A 254 -7.69 1.12 -0.71
CA ILE A 254 -7.14 -0.17 -1.16
C ILE A 254 -5.98 -0.03 -2.17
N TYR A 255 -5.93 1.07 -2.92
CA TYR A 255 -4.86 1.40 -3.85
C TYR A 255 -3.86 2.41 -3.27
N GLU A 256 -3.90 2.71 -1.97
CA GLU A 256 -2.90 3.56 -1.33
C GLU A 256 -1.49 2.98 -1.54
N ASN A 257 -0.56 3.79 -2.07
CA ASN A 257 0.79 3.35 -2.48
C ASN A 257 0.78 2.21 -3.53
N ARG A 258 -0.29 2.11 -4.33
CA ARG A 258 -0.43 1.18 -5.45
C ARG A 258 -0.98 1.87 -6.71
N VAL A 259 -0.80 3.18 -6.79
CA VAL A 259 -0.99 3.96 -8.01
C VAL A 259 0.30 4.71 -8.25
N MET A 260 0.91 4.55 -9.41
CA MET A 260 2.07 5.33 -9.83
C MET A 260 1.69 6.28 -10.95
N ASN A 261 2.39 7.40 -11.00
CA ASN A 261 2.40 8.32 -12.14
C ASN A 261 3.85 8.64 -12.49
N ILE A 262 4.05 9.01 -13.75
CA ILE A 262 5.28 9.63 -14.22
C ILE A 262 5.01 11.07 -14.63
N HIS A 263 5.81 11.99 -14.09
CA HIS A 263 5.69 13.41 -14.35
C HIS A 263 6.92 13.93 -15.12
N PRO A 264 6.77 14.72 -16.19
CA PRO A 264 7.86 15.16 -17.06
C PRO A 264 8.69 16.33 -16.49
N ALA A 265 8.93 16.33 -15.17
CA ALA A 265 9.86 17.24 -14.51
C ALA A 265 10.45 16.62 -13.24
N LEU A 266 11.54 17.20 -12.75
CA LEU A 266 12.12 16.90 -11.44
C LEU A 266 11.27 17.50 -10.32
N LEU A 267 10.20 16.81 -9.93
CA LEU A 267 9.36 17.17 -8.78
C LEU A 267 10.22 17.48 -7.52
N PRO A 268 9.86 18.50 -6.72
CA PRO A 268 8.59 19.25 -6.76
C PRO A 268 8.52 20.36 -7.82
N SER A 269 9.59 20.60 -8.59
CA SER A 269 9.60 21.63 -9.63
C SER A 269 8.64 21.28 -10.77
N PHE A 270 7.93 22.29 -11.26
CA PHE A 270 7.03 22.20 -12.42
C PHE A 270 5.97 21.09 -12.30
N GLY A 271 5.52 20.77 -11.08
CA GLY A 271 4.41 19.86 -10.81
C GLY A 271 3.14 20.58 -10.37
N GLY A 272 2.05 19.82 -10.23
CA GLY A 272 0.76 20.30 -9.76
C GLY A 272 -0.22 20.60 -10.90
N GLN A 273 -1.35 21.19 -10.54
CA GLN A 273 -2.44 21.42 -11.48
C GLN A 273 -2.00 22.30 -12.67
N GLY A 274 -2.31 21.85 -13.88
CA GLY A 274 -1.98 22.55 -15.13
C GLY A 274 -0.60 22.21 -15.71
N MET A 275 0.27 21.57 -14.92
CA MET A 275 1.60 21.15 -15.35
C MET A 275 1.55 19.74 -15.95
N TRP A 276 1.14 19.62 -17.21
CA TRP A 276 1.13 18.34 -17.92
C TRP A 276 1.54 18.54 -19.38
N GLY A 277 2.08 17.49 -19.99
CA GLY A 277 2.51 17.53 -21.40
C GLY A 277 3.45 18.71 -21.71
N HIS A 278 3.20 19.41 -22.82
CA HIS A 278 4.05 20.50 -23.29
C HIS A 278 4.16 21.68 -22.32
N HIS A 279 3.14 21.93 -21.49
CA HIS A 279 3.19 23.04 -20.53
C HIS A 279 4.38 22.92 -19.57
N VAL A 280 4.80 21.69 -19.25
CA VAL A 280 5.94 21.44 -18.36
C VAL A 280 7.25 21.82 -19.04
N HIS A 281 7.42 21.44 -20.31
CA HIS A 281 8.62 21.74 -21.10
C HIS A 281 8.71 23.23 -21.45
N GLU A 282 7.58 23.86 -21.81
CA GLU A 282 7.48 25.31 -22.02
C GLU A 282 7.89 26.07 -20.76
N ALA A 283 7.38 25.67 -19.59
CA ALA A 283 7.75 26.30 -18.32
C ALA A 283 9.24 26.13 -18.01
N ALA A 284 9.80 24.93 -18.20
CA ALA A 284 11.22 24.67 -17.96
C ALA A 284 12.12 25.55 -18.85
N ILE A 285 11.82 25.64 -20.15
CA ILE A 285 12.55 26.49 -21.11
C ILE A 285 12.40 27.95 -20.72
N LYS A 286 11.17 28.41 -20.46
CA LYS A 286 10.89 29.79 -20.08
C LYS A 286 11.61 30.21 -18.80
N THR A 287 11.70 29.33 -17.81
CA THR A 287 12.46 29.57 -16.58
C THR A 287 13.98 29.56 -16.81
N GLY A 288 14.45 28.95 -17.90
CA GLY A 288 15.87 28.89 -18.24
C GLY A 288 16.66 27.87 -17.40
N VAL A 289 16.00 26.84 -16.87
CA VAL A 289 16.70 25.78 -16.13
C VAL A 289 17.67 25.06 -17.07
N LYS A 290 18.84 24.66 -16.58
CA LYS A 290 19.84 23.94 -17.39
C LYS A 290 19.73 22.42 -17.26
N ILE A 291 18.97 21.95 -16.28
CA ILE A 291 18.68 20.55 -16.03
C ILE A 291 17.18 20.40 -15.77
N THR A 292 16.56 19.42 -16.41
CA THR A 292 15.20 18.95 -16.11
C THR A 292 15.24 17.42 -16.04
N GLY A 293 14.09 16.75 -16.15
CA GLY A 293 14.03 15.30 -16.09
C GLY A 293 12.60 14.79 -15.98
N CYS A 294 12.45 13.60 -15.41
CA CYS A 294 11.17 13.01 -15.06
C CYS A 294 11.21 12.44 -13.64
N THR A 295 10.03 12.36 -13.02
CA THR A 295 9.83 11.77 -11.69
C THR A 295 8.74 10.71 -11.75
N VAL A 296 9.06 9.51 -11.29
CA VAL A 296 8.05 8.48 -10.95
C VAL A 296 7.75 8.59 -9.47
N HIS A 297 6.47 8.67 -9.12
CA HIS A 297 6.02 8.78 -7.73
C HIS A 297 4.74 7.98 -7.51
N PHE A 298 4.45 7.64 -6.26
CA PHE A 298 3.10 7.17 -5.91
C PHE A 298 2.11 8.33 -5.99
N CYS A 299 0.90 8.07 -6.45
CA CYS A 299 -0.15 9.07 -6.49
C CYS A 299 -0.85 9.19 -5.14
N THR A 300 -1.23 10.42 -4.83
CA THR A 300 -2.15 10.79 -3.77
C THR A 300 -3.38 11.45 -4.40
N ASN A 301 -4.38 11.81 -3.60
CA ASN A 301 -5.51 12.62 -4.08
C ASN A 301 -5.14 14.10 -4.33
N GLU A 302 -3.87 14.46 -4.10
CA GLU A 302 -3.27 15.74 -4.48
C GLU A 302 -2.30 15.55 -5.66
N TYR A 303 -2.36 16.48 -6.63
CA TYR A 303 -1.54 16.44 -7.85
C TYR A 303 -0.04 16.51 -7.54
N ASP A 304 0.71 15.49 -7.98
CA ASP A 304 2.18 15.44 -7.96
C ASP A 304 2.81 15.69 -6.58
N LYS A 305 2.08 15.35 -5.50
CA LYS A 305 2.52 15.49 -4.10
C LYS A 305 2.86 14.19 -3.41
N GLY A 306 2.71 13.06 -4.09
CA GLY A 306 2.96 11.77 -3.46
C GLY A 306 4.45 11.40 -3.36
N PRO A 307 4.77 10.34 -2.59
CA PRO A 307 6.15 9.92 -2.36
C PRO A 307 6.90 9.59 -3.65
N ILE A 308 8.03 10.25 -3.86
CA ILE A 308 8.92 10.06 -5.03
C ILE A 308 9.62 8.70 -4.94
N ILE A 309 9.65 7.96 -6.05
CA ILE A 309 10.31 6.65 -6.18
C ILE A 309 11.61 6.81 -6.97
N ILE A 310 11.54 7.34 -8.19
CA ILE A 310 12.69 7.48 -9.09
C ILE A 310 12.66 8.87 -9.71
N GLN A 311 13.84 9.48 -9.85
CA GLN A 311 14.03 10.65 -10.70
C GLN A 311 15.18 10.38 -11.67
N ARG A 312 15.04 10.85 -12.90
CA ARG A 312 16.10 10.83 -13.90
C ARG A 312 16.21 12.21 -14.52
N CYS A 313 17.43 12.71 -14.67
CA CYS A 313 17.67 14.04 -15.21
C CYS A 313 18.15 14.00 -16.67
N CYS A 314 17.96 15.10 -17.38
CA CYS A 314 18.53 15.37 -18.68
C CYS A 314 18.83 16.88 -18.82
N PRO A 315 19.79 17.27 -19.68
CA PRO A 315 20.10 18.67 -19.89
C PRO A 315 19.00 19.37 -20.71
N VAL A 316 18.79 20.65 -20.41
CA VAL A 316 18.08 21.59 -21.30
C VAL A 316 19.14 22.30 -22.14
N LYS A 317 19.04 22.16 -23.46
CA LYS A 317 19.96 22.76 -24.43
C LYS A 317 19.49 24.16 -24.79
N GLU A 318 20.43 24.99 -25.24
CA GLU A 318 20.21 26.41 -25.50
C GLU A 318 19.11 26.69 -26.55
N TYR A 319 18.91 25.76 -27.49
CA TYR A 319 17.94 25.90 -28.59
C TYR A 319 16.84 24.83 -28.54
N ASP A 320 16.56 24.29 -27.35
CA ASP A 320 15.44 23.37 -27.20
C ASP A 320 14.10 24.07 -27.47
N THR A 321 13.26 23.39 -28.22
CA THR A 321 11.81 23.60 -28.28
C THR A 321 11.11 22.71 -27.24
N PRO A 322 9.85 22.98 -26.86
CA PRO A 322 9.08 22.07 -26.00
C PRO A 322 9.07 20.62 -26.51
N ASP A 323 8.97 20.43 -27.82
CA ASP A 323 8.95 19.11 -28.45
C ASP A 323 10.30 18.38 -28.34
N THR A 324 11.40 19.07 -28.63
CA THR A 324 12.75 18.47 -28.57
C THR A 324 13.22 18.21 -27.15
N LEU A 325 12.83 19.07 -26.20
CA LEU A 325 13.03 18.82 -24.78
C LEU A 325 12.13 17.67 -24.31
N GLY A 326 10.86 17.66 -24.71
CA GLY A 326 9.89 16.64 -24.36
C GLY A 326 10.31 15.25 -24.83
N ALA A 327 10.83 15.13 -26.06
CA ALA A 327 11.40 13.88 -26.57
C ALA A 327 12.56 13.38 -25.69
N ARG A 328 13.46 14.28 -25.26
CA ARG A 328 14.59 13.93 -24.38
C ARG A 328 14.17 13.56 -22.97
N VAL A 329 13.15 14.22 -22.43
CA VAL A 329 12.54 13.84 -21.14
C VAL A 329 11.88 12.46 -21.28
N PHE A 330 11.15 12.23 -22.38
CA PHE A 330 10.49 10.95 -22.65
C PHE A 330 11.47 9.78 -22.77
N GLU A 331 12.67 9.98 -23.33
CA GLU A 331 13.75 8.97 -23.28
C GLU A 331 14.09 8.54 -21.85
N GLN A 332 14.11 9.49 -20.90
CA GLN A 332 14.31 9.18 -19.48
C GLN A 332 13.08 8.52 -18.86
N GLU A 333 11.87 8.91 -19.27
CA GLU A 333 10.62 8.28 -18.82
C GLU A 333 10.55 6.80 -19.19
N CYS A 334 10.96 6.47 -20.42
CA CYS A 334 11.02 5.10 -20.91
C CYS A 334 11.91 4.18 -20.06
N ILE A 335 12.86 4.75 -19.32
CA ILE A 335 13.75 4.03 -18.40
C ILE A 335 13.20 4.06 -16.97
N ALA A 336 12.82 5.26 -16.48
CA ALA A 336 12.43 5.46 -15.09
C ALA A 336 11.18 4.67 -14.71
N TYR A 337 10.16 4.64 -15.58
CA TYR A 337 8.89 4.02 -15.23
C TYR A 337 9.01 2.49 -15.08
N PRO A 338 9.57 1.75 -16.06
CA PRO A 338 9.78 0.31 -15.91
C PRO A 338 10.68 -0.04 -14.71
N GLU A 339 11.69 0.80 -14.42
CA GLU A 339 12.56 0.63 -13.24
C GLU A 339 11.75 0.70 -11.93
N ALA A 340 10.88 1.70 -11.78
CA ALA A 340 10.02 1.86 -10.61
C ALA A 340 9.02 0.71 -10.46
N ILE A 341 8.44 0.24 -11.58
CA ILE A 341 7.53 -0.93 -11.57
C ILE A 341 8.30 -2.19 -11.13
N ASN A 342 9.53 -2.38 -11.60
CA ASN A 342 10.39 -3.49 -11.17
C ASN A 342 10.69 -3.43 -9.67
N LEU A 343 11.03 -2.26 -9.12
CA LEU A 343 11.24 -2.08 -7.68
C LEU A 343 9.97 -2.45 -6.88
N PHE A 344 8.79 -2.08 -7.37
CA PHE A 344 7.51 -2.47 -6.76
C PHE A 344 7.28 -3.98 -6.84
N ALA A 345 7.47 -4.58 -8.02
CA ALA A 345 7.30 -6.02 -8.24
C ALA A 345 8.21 -6.86 -7.35
N GLN A 346 9.42 -6.36 -7.09
CA GLN A 346 10.42 -6.97 -6.22
C GLN A 346 10.16 -6.71 -4.72
N GLY A 347 9.17 -5.89 -4.37
CA GLY A 347 8.87 -5.53 -2.98
C GLY A 347 9.93 -4.64 -2.32
N ARG A 348 10.74 -3.94 -3.14
CA ARG A 348 11.89 -3.14 -2.67
C ARG A 348 11.54 -1.72 -2.25
N ILE A 349 10.30 -1.28 -2.45
CA ILE A 349 9.86 0.07 -2.09
C ILE A 349 9.11 0.03 -0.77
N THR A 350 9.56 0.82 0.21
CA THR A 350 8.81 1.08 1.46
C THR A 350 8.46 2.57 1.52
N VAL A 351 7.20 2.90 1.81
CA VAL A 351 6.76 4.29 1.98
C VAL A 351 6.76 4.65 3.47
N GLU A 352 7.53 5.69 3.82
CA GLU A 352 7.71 6.25 5.16
C GLU A 352 7.30 7.73 5.14
N GLY A 353 6.09 8.05 5.61
CA GLY A 353 5.54 9.40 5.48
C GLY A 353 5.43 9.81 4.01
N SER A 354 6.03 10.95 3.64
CA SER A 354 6.07 11.47 2.27
C SER A 354 7.28 10.99 1.45
N ARG A 355 8.05 10.01 1.95
CA ARG A 355 9.28 9.52 1.30
C ARG A 355 9.19 8.04 0.99
N THR A 356 9.99 7.60 0.02
CA THR A 356 10.23 6.18 -0.22
C THR A 356 11.64 5.79 0.21
N ARG A 357 11.77 4.55 0.71
CA ARG A 357 13.04 3.87 0.96
C ARG A 357 13.12 2.70 -0.02
N ILE A 358 14.18 2.68 -0.82
CA ILE A 358 14.47 1.60 -1.77
C ILE A 358 15.51 0.68 -1.13
N LYS A 359 15.18 -0.61 -0.98
CA LYS A 359 16.06 -1.62 -0.37
C LYS A 359 16.97 -2.28 -1.38
#